data_AF-A0A957BWX4-F1
#
_entry.id   AF-A0A957BWX4-F1
#
_cell.length_a   1.000
_cell.length_b   1.000
_cell.length_c   1.000
_cell.angle_alpha   90.00
_cell.angle_beta   90.00
_cell.angle_gamma   90.00
#
_symmetry.space_group_name_H-M   'P 1'
#
loop_
_entity.id
_entity.type
_entity.pdbx_description
1 polymer ?
#
loop_
_entity_poly.entity_id
_entity_poly.type
_entity_poly.pdbx_seq_one_letter_code
_entity_poly.pdbx_strand_id
1 'polypeptide(L)'
;VAIRERVRAYISKYNEPPKTILLGNHGLIVVGQTPTEILNVQAMAVKSARIFMGACALGEPAFMADEDIPHIYRRPDEIYRRKQFVER
;
A
#
# COMPACT_ATOMS: atom_id res chain seq x y z
N VAL A 1 -15.33 -8.02 12.98
CA VAL A 1 -15.82 -8.96 11.94
C VAL A 1 -15.47 -8.45 10.54
N ALA A 2 -15.87 -7.22 10.19
CA ALA A 2 -15.62 -6.57 8.89
C ALA A 2 -14.15 -6.55 8.39
N ILE A 3 -13.16 -6.31 9.26
CA ILE A 3 -11.73 -6.31 8.86
C ILE A 3 -11.29 -7.70 8.42
N ARG A 4 -11.62 -8.72 9.22
CA ARG A 4 -11.25 -10.12 8.95
C ARG A 4 -11.79 -10.60 7.60
N GLU A 5 -13.03 -10.30 7.28
CA GLU A 5 -13.67 -10.69 6.01
C GLU A 5 -13.00 -10.01 4.82
N ARG A 6 -12.74 -8.71 4.90
CA ARG A 6 -12.06 -7.97 3.82
C ARG A 6 -10.61 -8.43 3.62
N VAL A 7 -9.89 -8.72 4.70
CA VAL A 7 -8.54 -9.28 4.62
C VAL A 7 -8.56 -10.65 3.93
N ARG A 8 -9.50 -11.53 4.29
CA ARG A 8 -9.65 -12.83 3.62
C ARG A 8 -9.99 -12.69 2.14
N ALA A 9 -10.90 -11.78 1.79
CA ALA A 9 -11.26 -11.51 0.40
C ALA A 9 -10.06 -10.97 -0.41
N TYR A 10 -9.25 -10.08 0.19
CA TYR A 10 -8.03 -9.57 -0.43
C TYR A 10 -7.02 -10.70 -0.68
N ILE A 11 -6.76 -11.54 0.33
CA ILE A 11 -5.87 -12.71 0.19
C ILE A 11 -6.37 -13.65 -0.90
N SER A 12 -7.67 -13.93 -0.96
CA SER A 12 -8.25 -14.78 -2.01
C SER A 12 -8.06 -14.19 -3.42
N LYS A 13 -8.08 -12.86 -3.57
CA LYS A 13 -7.96 -12.19 -4.86
C LYS A 13 -6.51 -12.05 -5.33
N TYR A 14 -5.60 -11.71 -4.41
CA TYR A 14 -4.22 -11.33 -4.75
C TYR A 14 -3.18 -12.38 -4.36
N ASN A 15 -3.59 -13.45 -3.66
CA ASN A 15 -2.72 -14.48 -3.10
C ASN A 15 -1.62 -13.93 -2.15
N GLU A 16 -1.91 -12.78 -1.52
CA GLU A 16 -1.02 -12.11 -0.57
C GLU A 16 -1.84 -11.30 0.44
N PRO A 17 -1.36 -11.12 1.69
CA PRO A 17 -2.03 -10.27 2.65
C PRO A 17 -1.86 -8.77 2.31
N PRO A 18 -2.87 -7.92 2.59
CA PRO A 18 -2.73 -6.49 2.38
C PRO A 18 -1.67 -5.89 3.32
N LYS A 19 -0.82 -5.01 2.79
CA LYS A 19 0.17 -4.26 3.59
C LYS A 19 -0.42 -3.05 4.32
N THR A 20 -1.53 -2.51 3.80
CA THR A 20 -2.23 -1.35 4.33
C THR A 20 -3.73 -1.61 4.40
N ILE A 21 -4.38 -1.17 5.48
CA ILE A 21 -5.83 -1.24 5.65
C ILE A 21 -6.31 0.14 6.09
N LEU A 22 -7.10 0.81 5.24
CA LEU A 22 -7.72 2.10 5.56
C LEU A 22 -9.03 1.90 6.31
N LEU A 23 -9.20 2.66 7.38
CA LEU A 23 -10.40 2.71 8.21
C LEU A 23 -11.08 4.06 8.00
N GLY A 24 -12.30 4.03 7.47
CA GLY A 24 -13.09 5.23 7.19
C GLY A 24 -13.25 6.08 8.45
N ASN A 25 -12.91 7.37 8.35
CA ASN A 25 -12.94 8.34 9.44
C ASN A 25 -12.12 7.94 10.69
N HIS A 26 -11.06 7.14 10.52
CA HIS A 26 -10.22 6.74 11.65
C HIS A 26 -8.74 6.79 11.30
N GLY A 27 -8.28 6.08 10.28
CA GLY A 27 -6.85 6.04 9.98
C GLY A 27 -6.41 4.81 9.22
N LEU A 28 -5.17 4.38 9.48
CA LEU A 28 -4.45 3.36 8.72
C LEU A 28 -3.92 2.28 9.67
N ILE A 29 -4.09 1.02 9.31
CA ILE A 29 -3.35 -0.11 9.87
C ILE A 29 -2.27 -0.51 8.85
N VAL A 30 -1.04 -0.67 9.31
CA VAL A 30 0.08 -1.16 8.50
C VAL A 30 0.58 -2.48 9.07
N VAL A 31 0.85 -3.44 8.18
CA VAL A 31 1.34 -4.77 8.54
C VAL A 31 2.68 -5.03 7.85
N GLY A 32 3.67 -5.48 8.62
CA GLY A 32 4.99 -5.83 8.13
C GLY A 32 5.69 -6.82 9.06
N GLN A 33 6.79 -7.39 8.60
CA GLN A 33 7.61 -8.37 9.31
C GLN A 33 8.58 -7.71 10.28
N THR A 34 8.98 -6.47 10.00
CA THR A 34 9.91 -5.69 10.83
C THR A 34 9.36 -4.28 11.08
N PRO A 35 9.79 -3.60 12.16
CA PRO A 35 9.45 -2.19 12.37
C PRO A 35 9.87 -1.30 11.20
N THR A 36 11.02 -1.56 10.60
CA THR A 36 11.53 -0.83 9.43
C THR A 36 10.58 -0.95 8.24
N GLU A 37 10.12 -2.16 7.93
CA GLU A 37 9.13 -2.38 6.87
C GLU A 37 7.83 -1.63 7.15
N ILE A 38 7.31 -1.73 8.39
CA ILE A 38 6.07 -1.07 8.81
C ILE A 38 6.19 0.45 8.64
N LEU A 39 7.27 1.06 9.11
CA LEU A 39 7.49 2.50 9.00
C LEU A 39 7.63 2.97 7.55
N ASN A 40 8.32 2.20 6.71
CA ASN A 40 8.46 2.52 5.29
C ASN A 40 7.11 2.44 4.55
N VAL A 41 6.30 1.42 4.82
CA VAL A 41 4.97 1.29 4.24
C VAL A 41 4.05 2.42 4.73
N GLN A 42 4.09 2.75 6.02
CA GLN A 42 3.34 3.89 6.58
C GLN A 42 3.73 5.21 5.91
N ALA A 43 5.04 5.48 5.77
CA ALA A 43 5.53 6.69 5.13
C ALA A 43 5.07 6.81 3.67
N MET A 44 5.09 5.69 2.93
CA MET A 44 4.57 5.66 1.55
C MET A 44 3.06 5.90 1.49
N ALA A 45 2.28 5.33 2.41
CA ALA A 45 0.84 5.57 2.47
C ALA A 45 0.52 7.05 2.76
N VAL A 46 1.21 7.66 3.73
CA VAL A 46 1.05 9.09 4.07
C VAL A 46 1.48 9.99 2.91
N LYS A 47 2.61 9.68 2.24
CA LYS A 47 3.05 10.41 1.04
C LYS A 47 1.98 10.34 -0.05
N SER A 48 1.43 9.16 -0.31
CA SER A 48 0.41 8.95 -1.34
C SER A 48 -0.88 9.73 -1.02
N ALA A 49 -1.32 9.71 0.24
CA ALA A 49 -2.47 10.50 0.69
C ALA A 49 -2.23 12.01 0.50
N ARG A 50 -1.03 12.52 0.82
CA ARG A 50 -0.68 13.94 0.61
C ARG A 50 -0.70 14.33 -0.88
N ILE A 51 -0.15 13.49 -1.75
CA ILE A 51 -0.18 13.72 -3.21
C ILE A 51 -1.63 13.72 -3.71
N PHE A 52 -2.42 12.73 -3.30
CA PHE A 52 -3.83 12.62 -3.66
C PHE A 52 -4.64 13.85 -3.22
N MET A 53 -4.51 14.26 -1.95
CA MET A 53 -5.18 15.47 -1.45
C MET A 53 -4.75 16.72 -2.22
N GLY A 54 -3.46 16.87 -2.52
CA GLY A 54 -2.96 17.98 -3.32
C GLY A 54 -3.52 18.01 -4.75
N ALA A 55 -3.63 16.85 -5.40
CA ALA A 55 -4.24 16.72 -6.71
C ALA A 55 -5.74 17.07 -6.68
N CYS A 56 -6.48 16.56 -5.70
CA CYS A 56 -7.89 16.88 -5.50
C CYS A 56 -8.13 18.39 -5.22
N ALA A 57 -7.17 19.05 -4.55
CA ALA A 57 -7.28 20.48 -4.28
C ALA A 57 -7.12 21.34 -5.55
N LEU A 58 -6.46 20.82 -6.58
CA LEU A 58 -6.24 21.50 -7.86
C LEU A 58 -7.23 21.08 -8.96
N GLY A 59 -8.06 20.06 -8.70
CA GLY A 59 -8.96 19.47 -9.68
C GLY A 59 -9.16 17.98 -9.40
N GLU A 60 -8.93 17.13 -10.39
CA GLU A 60 -9.00 15.68 -10.22
C GLU A 60 -7.61 15.01 -10.36
N PRO A 61 -7.34 13.96 -9.58
CA PRO A 61 -6.13 13.17 -9.74
C PRO A 61 -6.16 12.36 -11.03
N ALA A 62 -5.11 12.49 -11.84
CA ALA A 62 -4.85 11.58 -12.95
C ALA A 62 -4.23 10.29 -12.42
N PHE A 63 -4.94 9.17 -12.57
CA PHE A 63 -4.48 7.86 -12.13
C PHE A 63 -3.74 7.10 -13.24
N MET A 64 -2.85 6.20 -12.81
CA MET A 64 -2.23 5.20 -13.68
C MET A 64 -3.28 4.19 -14.17
N ALA A 65 -3.13 3.69 -15.39
CA ALA A 65 -3.98 2.61 -15.88
C ALA A 65 -3.76 1.33 -15.05
N ASP A 66 -4.83 0.57 -14.79
CA ASP A 66 -4.76 -0.64 -13.96
C ASP A 66 -3.78 -1.69 -14.51
N GLU A 67 -3.60 -1.73 -15.84
CA GLU A 67 -2.66 -2.60 -16.54
C GLU A 67 -1.18 -2.24 -16.29
N ASP A 68 -0.90 -0.97 -15.98
CA ASP A 68 0.46 -0.48 -15.71
C ASP A 68 0.92 -0.76 -14.27
N ILE A 69 -0.03 -0.88 -13.33
CA ILE A 69 0.27 -1.08 -11.90
C ILE A 69 1.09 -2.36 -11.66
N PRO A 70 0.76 -3.53 -12.25
CA PRO A 70 1.55 -4.74 -12.12
C PRO A 70 3.01 -4.60 -12.55
N HIS A 71 3.31 -3.73 -13.54
CA HIS A 71 4.68 -3.49 -13.98
C HIS A 71 5.50 -2.86 -12.86
N ILE A 72 4.96 -1.86 -12.16
CA ILE A 72 5.63 -1.26 -10.99
C ILE A 72 5.70 -2.24 -9.83
N TYR A 73 4.63 -2.99 -9.57
CA TYR A 73 4.61 -3.94 -8.46
C TYR A 73 5.65 -5.06 -8.61
N ARG A 74 5.87 -5.55 -9.84
CA ARG A 74 6.77 -6.67 -10.18
C ARG A 74 8.17 -6.24 -10.59
N ARG A 75 8.46 -4.93 -10.55
CA ARG A 75 9.77 -4.39 -10.92
C ARG A 75 10.89 -5.05 -10.09
N PRO A 76 11.95 -5.60 -10.71
CA PRO A 76 13.01 -6.30 -9.99
C PRO A 76 13.71 -5.44 -8.94
N ASP A 77 13.91 -4.16 -9.23
CA ASP A 77 14.52 -3.18 -8.31
C ASP A 77 13.63 -2.93 -7.08
N GLU A 78 12.31 -2.85 -7.26
CA GLU A 78 11.36 -2.70 -6.14
C GLU A 78 11.25 -3.97 -5.29
N ILE A 79 11.36 -5.16 -5.89
CA ILE A 79 11.42 -6.42 -5.15
C ILE A 79 12.70 -6.46 -4.29
N TYR A 80 13.85 -6.13 -4.89
CA TYR A 80 15.13 -6.09 -4.17
C TYR A 80 15.09 -5.08 -3.02
N ARG A 81 14.61 -3.85 -3.27
CA ARG A 81 14.48 -2.79 -2.26
C ARG A 81 13.63 -3.22 -1.06
N ARG A 82 12.51 -3.92 -1.31
CA ARG A 82 11.63 -4.42 -0.24
C ARG A 82 12.28 -5.50 0.62
N LYS A 83 13.08 -6.41 0.03
CA LYS A 83 13.84 -7.42 0.79
C LYS A 83 14.78 -6.78 1.81
N GLN A 84 15.41 -5.66 1.45
CA GLN A 84 16.29 -4.91 2.35
C GLN A 84 15.60 -4.33 3.58
N PHE A 85 14.25 -4.23 3.59
CA PHE A 85 13.50 -3.79 4.78
C PHE A 85 13.34 -4.91 5.83
N VAL A 86 13.51 -6.16 5.42
CA VAL A 86 13.31 -7.35 6.26
C VAL A 86 14.64 -7.98 6.66
N GLU A 87 15.64 -7.96 5.76
CA GLU A 87 16.95 -8.60 5.95
C GLU A 87 17.92 -7.83 6.86
N ARG A 88 17.53 -6.64 7.34
CA ARG A 88 18.31 -5.81 8.26
C ARG A 88 17.72 -5.83 9.66
#